data_AF-A0A7Y3I844-F1
#
_entry.id   AF-A0A7Y3I844-F1
#
_cell.length_a   1.000
_cell.length_b   1.000
_cell.length_c   1.000
_cell.angle_alpha   90.00
_cell.angle_beta   90.00
_cell.angle_gamma   90.00
#
_symmetry.space_group_name_H-M   'P 1'
#
loop_
_entity.id
_entity.type
_entity.pdbx_description
1 polymer ?
#
loop_
_entity_poly.entity_id
_entity_poly.type
_entity_poly.pdbx_seq_one_letter_code
_entity_poly.pdbx_strand_id
1 'polypeptide(L)'
;MTDIPTFAALGLDAPRIAVLEAMGWSQPTPIQQQAIPRLLEGKDIVGVAQTGTGKTGAFMLPALEQIRAGEGLQVLVLCPTRELAQQVMEETENLAKGTAIRAAAIYGGVGYGPQLDSLDRGDEVIIATPGRLIDLMNRGKA
;
A
#
# COMPACT_ATOMS: atom_id res chain seq x y z
N MET A 1 32.44 -0.58 7.97
CA MET A 1 31.25 0.26 7.78
C MET A 1 30.26 -0.59 7.03
N THR A 2 29.07 -0.84 7.58
CA THR A 2 28.00 -1.51 6.84
C THR A 2 27.42 -0.46 5.90
N ASP A 3 27.63 -0.64 4.59
CA ASP A 3 27.00 0.21 3.59
C ASP A 3 25.48 0.09 3.71
N ILE A 4 24.80 1.23 3.92
CA ILE A 4 23.36 1.28 3.97
C ILE A 4 22.86 1.09 2.53
N PRO A 5 22.05 0.05 2.24
CA PRO A 5 21.59 -0.19 0.88
C PRO A 5 20.68 0.94 0.40
N THR A 6 20.79 1.29 -0.88
CA THR A 6 19.88 2.24 -1.55
C THR A 6 18.56 1.56 -1.90
N PHE A 7 17.50 2.32 -2.21
CA PHE A 7 16.25 1.74 -2.73
C PHE A 7 16.46 0.94 -4.01
N ALA A 8 17.38 1.36 -4.89
CA ALA A 8 17.77 0.59 -6.07
C ALA A 8 18.34 -0.79 -5.71
N ALA A 9 19.13 -0.88 -4.64
CA ALA A 9 19.66 -2.14 -4.17
C ALA A 9 18.59 -3.08 -3.56
N LEU A 10 17.39 -2.57 -3.28
CA LEU A 10 16.26 -3.37 -2.78
C LEU A 10 15.41 -4.01 -3.89
N GLY A 11 15.72 -3.74 -5.17
CA GLY A 11 15.03 -4.35 -6.31
C GLY A 11 13.77 -3.61 -6.79
N LEU A 12 13.63 -2.31 -6.49
CA LEU A 12 12.55 -1.47 -7.00
C LEU A 12 12.89 -0.90 -8.39
N ASP A 13 11.89 -0.73 -9.25
CA ASP A 13 12.11 -0.17 -10.59
C ASP A 13 12.41 1.33 -10.56
N ALA A 14 13.12 1.81 -11.60
CA ALA A 14 13.55 3.21 -11.72
C ALA A 14 12.40 4.24 -11.60
N PRO A 15 11.19 4.02 -12.16
CA PRO A 15 10.07 4.96 -11.96
C PRO A 15 9.65 5.07 -10.49
N ARG A 16 9.68 3.97 -9.73
CA ARG A 16 9.36 4.00 -8.30
C ARG A 16 10.41 4.76 -7.51
N ILE A 17 11.68 4.54 -7.82
CA ILE A 17 12.80 5.24 -7.18
C ILE A 17 12.67 6.75 -7.41
N ALA A 18 12.31 7.18 -8.62
CA ALA A 18 12.10 8.60 -8.91
C ALA A 18 10.97 9.22 -8.06
N VAL A 19 9.88 8.48 -7.80
CA VAL A 19 8.81 8.91 -6.89
C VAL A 19 9.34 9.07 -5.46
N LEU A 20 10.11 8.09 -4.98
CA LEU A 20 10.72 8.13 -3.64
C LEU A 20 11.66 9.33 -3.48
N GLU A 21 12.52 9.59 -4.48
CA GLU A 21 13.41 10.76 -4.47
C GLU A 21 12.62 12.07 -4.46
N ALA A 22 11.54 12.18 -5.24
CA ALA A 22 10.66 13.35 -5.24
C ALA A 22 9.94 13.55 -3.90
N MET A 23 9.68 12.47 -3.16
CA MET A 23 9.16 12.49 -1.79
C MET A 23 10.25 12.79 -0.74
N GLY A 24 11.51 12.92 -1.15
CA GLY A 24 12.65 13.15 -0.25
C GLY A 24 13.15 11.90 0.48
N TRP A 25 12.78 10.70 0.02
CA TRP A 25 13.21 9.44 0.60
C TRP A 25 14.59 9.07 0.08
N SER A 26 15.62 9.44 0.83
CA SER A 26 17.02 9.21 0.44
C SER A 26 17.53 7.81 0.78
N GLN A 27 17.06 7.21 1.88
CA GLN A 27 17.51 5.90 2.35
C GLN A 27 16.35 5.07 2.91
N PRO A 28 16.33 3.75 2.66
CA PRO A 28 15.33 2.86 3.22
C PRO A 28 15.51 2.70 4.74
N THR A 29 14.41 2.65 5.46
CA THR A 29 14.42 2.37 6.91
C THR A 29 14.79 0.90 7.20
N PRO A 30 15.22 0.54 8.43
CA PRO A 30 15.61 -0.84 8.73
C PRO A 30 14.54 -1.90 8.44
N ILE A 31 13.25 -1.55 8.59
CA ILE A 31 12.16 -2.48 8.26
C ILE A 31 11.98 -2.61 6.74
N GLN A 32 12.14 -1.52 5.98
CA GLN A 32 12.09 -1.54 4.51
C GLN A 32 13.23 -2.38 3.92
N GLN A 33 14.45 -2.21 4.43
CA GLN A 33 15.63 -2.98 4.00
C GLN A 33 15.43 -4.49 4.13
N GLN A 34 14.73 -4.92 5.19
CA GLN A 34 14.50 -6.34 5.48
C GLN A 34 13.26 -6.90 4.77
N ALA A 35 12.19 -6.10 4.66
CA ALA A 35 10.90 -6.56 4.14
C ALA A 35 10.83 -6.54 2.61
N ILE A 36 11.30 -5.45 1.97
CA ILE A 36 11.08 -5.21 0.53
C ILE A 36 11.60 -6.37 -0.33
N PRO A 37 12.87 -6.82 -0.20
CA PRO A 37 13.37 -7.91 -1.05
C PRO A 37 12.60 -9.22 -0.86
N ARG A 38 12.19 -9.52 0.39
CA ARG A 38 11.45 -10.75 0.71
C ARG A 38 10.03 -10.74 0.14
N LEU A 39 9.38 -9.57 0.15
CA LEU A 39 8.05 -9.39 -0.43
C LEU A 39 8.06 -9.40 -1.96
N LEU A 40 9.12 -8.86 -2.59
CA LEU A 40 9.33 -9.01 -4.04
C LEU A 40 9.52 -10.46 -4.47
N GLU A 41 10.11 -11.29 -3.60
CA GLU A 41 10.20 -12.75 -3.79
C GLU A 41 8.88 -13.50 -3.54
N GLY A 42 7.80 -12.79 -3.14
CA GLY A 42 6.50 -13.40 -2.84
C GLY A 42 6.45 -14.18 -1.53
N LYS A 43 7.33 -13.88 -0.56
CA LYS A 43 7.36 -14.57 0.74
C LYS A 43 6.41 -13.93 1.75
N ASP A 44 5.74 -14.78 2.51
CA ASP A 44 5.01 -14.37 3.70
C ASP A 44 5.97 -13.93 4.80
N ILE A 45 5.68 -12.80 5.44
CA ILE A 45 6.51 -12.23 6.50
C ILE A 45 5.69 -11.73 7.68
N VAL A 46 6.34 -11.66 8.84
CA VAL A 46 5.88 -10.90 10.00
C VAL A 46 6.92 -9.83 10.29
N GLY A 47 6.55 -8.56 10.09
CA GLY A 47 7.41 -7.40 10.35
C GLY A 47 7.08 -6.72 11.67
N VAL A 48 8.05 -6.64 12.59
CA VAL A 48 7.87 -5.94 13.88
C VAL A 48 8.74 -4.70 13.90
N ALA A 49 8.10 -3.53 13.96
CA ALA A 49 8.79 -2.24 14.08
C ALA A 49 7.88 -1.21 14.76
N GLN A 50 8.47 -0.19 15.38
CA GLN A 50 7.74 0.91 16.02
C GLN A 50 6.90 1.71 15.01
N THR A 51 5.87 2.43 15.45
CA THR A 51 5.11 3.36 14.59
C THR A 51 6.03 4.45 14.02
N GLY A 52 5.71 4.98 12.84
CA GLY A 52 6.52 6.01 12.19
C GLY A 52 7.86 5.53 11.59
N THR A 53 8.11 4.22 11.50
CA THR A 53 9.38 3.66 10.99
C THR A 53 9.34 3.25 9.50
N GLY A 54 8.37 3.73 8.73
CA GLY A 54 8.27 3.44 7.29
C GLY A 54 7.65 2.07 6.95
N LYS A 55 6.90 1.45 7.87
CA LYS A 55 6.22 0.16 7.63
C LYS A 55 5.27 0.17 6.43
N THR A 56 4.58 1.27 6.18
CA THR A 56 3.67 1.40 5.03
C THR A 56 4.43 1.23 3.72
N GLY A 57 5.50 2.00 3.51
CA GLY A 57 6.39 1.81 2.37
C GLY A 57 7.00 0.40 2.31
N ALA A 58 7.29 -0.22 3.45
CA ALA A 58 7.90 -1.54 3.51
C ALA A 58 7.04 -2.64 2.85
N PHE A 59 5.71 -2.57 2.94
CA PHE A 59 4.82 -3.50 2.25
C PHE A 59 4.22 -2.95 0.96
N MET A 60 4.00 -1.63 0.87
CA MET A 60 3.29 -1.05 -0.27
C MET A 60 4.19 -0.91 -1.49
N LEU A 61 5.47 -0.58 -1.31
CA LEU A 61 6.43 -0.52 -2.43
C LEU A 61 6.48 -1.83 -3.22
N PRO A 62 6.80 -2.99 -2.61
CA PRO A 62 6.88 -4.24 -3.35
C PRO A 62 5.52 -4.72 -3.88
N ALA A 63 4.41 -4.31 -3.26
CA ALA A 63 3.07 -4.59 -3.78
C ALA A 63 2.81 -3.79 -5.06
N LEU A 64 3.10 -2.49 -5.07
CA LEU A 64 2.89 -1.62 -6.24
C LEU A 64 3.76 -2.02 -7.44
N GLU A 65 4.92 -2.66 -7.24
CA GLU A 65 5.74 -3.22 -8.34
C GLU A 65 5.05 -4.40 -9.05
N GLN A 66 4.15 -5.11 -8.36
CA GLN A 66 3.49 -6.32 -8.87
C GLN A 66 2.10 -6.07 -9.43
N ILE A 67 1.49 -4.91 -9.12
CA ILE A 67 0.14 -4.55 -9.56
C ILE A 67 0.11 -4.24 -11.05
N ARG A 68 -0.94 -4.75 -11.72
CA ARG A 68 -1.30 -4.36 -13.07
C ARG A 68 -2.54 -3.48 -13.06
N ALA A 69 -2.41 -2.25 -13.55
CA ALA A 69 -3.52 -1.31 -13.60
C ALA A 69 -4.64 -1.82 -14.52
N GLY A 70 -5.90 -1.69 -14.08
CA GLY A 70 -7.08 -2.12 -14.81
C GLY A 70 -7.47 -3.59 -14.61
N GLU A 71 -6.72 -4.36 -13.81
CA GLU A 71 -7.03 -5.78 -13.52
C GLU A 71 -7.90 -5.97 -12.26
N GLY A 72 -8.40 -4.89 -11.66
CA GLY A 72 -9.22 -4.95 -10.45
C GLY A 72 -8.39 -5.17 -9.18
N LEU A 73 -9.09 -5.49 -8.09
CA LEU A 73 -8.49 -5.66 -6.75
C LEU A 73 -7.35 -6.69 -6.76
N GLN A 74 -6.15 -6.25 -6.40
CA GLN A 74 -4.94 -7.07 -6.28
C GLN A 74 -4.30 -6.98 -4.89
N VAL A 75 -4.54 -5.88 -4.15
CA VAL A 75 -3.98 -5.67 -2.80
C VAL A 75 -5.08 -5.26 -1.83
N LEU A 76 -5.20 -6.01 -0.74
CA LEU A 76 -6.06 -5.68 0.39
C LEU A 76 -5.22 -5.39 1.64
N VAL A 77 -5.36 -4.19 2.21
CA VAL A 77 -4.73 -3.80 3.47
C VAL A 77 -5.80 -3.66 4.55
N LEU A 78 -5.69 -4.42 5.64
CA LEU A 78 -6.62 -4.31 6.77
C LEU A 78 -6.03 -3.43 7.87
N CYS A 79 -6.81 -2.42 8.27
CA CYS A 79 -6.46 -1.45 9.31
C CYS A 79 -7.46 -1.53 10.48
N PRO A 80 -7.01 -1.35 11.73
CA PRO A 80 -7.87 -1.43 12.91
C PRO A 80 -8.76 -0.19 13.08
N THR A 81 -8.36 0.96 12.53
CA THR A 81 -9.06 2.23 12.67
C THR A 81 -9.21 2.94 11.33
N ARG A 82 -10.18 3.85 11.25
CA ARG A 82 -10.38 4.69 10.06
C ARG A 82 -9.19 5.60 9.83
N GLU A 83 -8.65 6.17 10.88
CA GLU A 83 -7.56 7.14 10.83
C GLU A 83 -6.29 6.47 10.29
N LEU A 84 -6.01 5.22 10.69
CA LEU A 84 -4.90 4.47 10.10
C LEU A 84 -5.15 4.11 8.65
N ALA A 85 -6.39 3.72 8.29
CA ALA A 85 -6.74 3.45 6.89
C ALA A 85 -6.53 4.69 6.00
N GLN A 86 -6.89 5.88 6.49
CA GLN A 86 -6.66 7.15 5.79
C GLN A 86 -5.17 7.46 5.62
N GLN A 87 -4.36 7.27 6.67
CA GLN A 87 -2.91 7.46 6.60
C GLN A 87 -2.25 6.52 5.59
N VAL A 88 -2.65 5.24 5.59
CA VAL A 88 -2.13 4.27 4.63
C VAL A 88 -2.59 4.60 3.20
N MET A 89 -3.83 5.06 3.04
CA MET A 89 -4.35 5.50 1.74
C MET A 89 -3.57 6.69 1.18
N GLU A 90 -3.35 7.75 1.97
CA GLU A 90 -2.57 8.93 1.55
C GLU A 90 -1.14 8.56 1.15
N GLU A 91 -0.48 7.71 1.95
CA GLU A 91 0.85 7.20 1.62
C GLU A 91 0.83 6.38 0.32
N THR A 92 -0.19 5.53 0.12
CA THR A 92 -0.35 4.71 -1.09
C THR A 92 -0.52 5.60 -2.33
N GLU A 93 -1.34 6.63 -2.27
CA GLU A 93 -1.51 7.61 -3.36
C GLU A 93 -0.19 8.30 -3.70
N ASN A 94 0.57 8.71 -2.68
CA ASN A 94 1.88 9.32 -2.88
C ASN A 94 2.86 8.36 -3.56
N LEU A 95 2.93 7.12 -3.08
CA LEU A 95 3.81 6.10 -3.64
C LEU A 95 3.41 5.68 -5.06
N ALA A 96 2.12 5.72 -5.39
CA ALA A 96 1.57 5.36 -6.71
C ALA A 96 1.60 6.51 -7.74
N LYS A 97 2.10 7.70 -7.38
CA LYS A 97 2.20 8.85 -8.30
C LYS A 97 2.90 8.48 -9.61
N GLY A 98 2.34 8.95 -10.71
CA GLY A 98 2.85 8.66 -12.06
C GLY A 98 2.44 7.29 -12.62
N THR A 99 1.65 6.52 -11.90
CA THR A 99 1.06 5.26 -12.39
C THR A 99 -0.45 5.41 -12.66
N ALA A 100 -1.05 4.44 -13.34
CA ALA A 100 -2.50 4.33 -13.51
C ALA A 100 -3.18 3.51 -12.40
N ILE A 101 -2.43 3.12 -11.36
CA ILE A 101 -2.93 2.33 -10.22
C ILE A 101 -3.87 3.19 -9.40
N ARG A 102 -5.04 2.64 -9.06
CA ARG A 102 -6.05 3.29 -8.24
C ARG A 102 -6.11 2.60 -6.88
N ALA A 103 -6.38 3.41 -5.87
CA ALA A 103 -6.53 2.95 -4.50
C ALA A 103 -7.79 3.57 -3.89
N ALA A 104 -8.38 2.89 -2.92
CA ALA A 104 -9.45 3.46 -2.11
C ALA A 104 -9.44 2.97 -0.68
N ALA A 105 -10.04 3.79 0.19
CA ALA A 105 -10.22 3.48 1.59
C ALA A 105 -11.69 3.11 1.91
N ILE A 106 -11.88 1.98 2.58
CA ILE A 106 -13.18 1.41 2.94
C ILE A 106 -13.33 1.32 4.45
N TYR A 107 -14.10 2.22 5.06
CA TYR A 107 -14.29 2.23 6.50
C TYR A 107 -15.65 2.79 6.93
N GLY A 108 -16.05 2.46 8.16
CA GLY A 108 -17.32 2.88 8.77
C GLY A 108 -17.39 4.38 9.09
N GLY A 109 -18.60 4.85 9.43
CA GLY A 109 -18.82 6.23 9.89
C GLY A 109 -18.89 7.30 8.79
N VAL A 110 -18.82 6.88 7.51
CA VAL A 110 -19.06 7.73 6.34
C VAL A 110 -20.04 7.04 5.39
N GLY A 111 -20.61 7.80 4.44
CA GLY A 111 -21.52 7.28 3.43
C GLY A 111 -20.90 6.17 2.55
N TYR A 112 -21.75 5.36 1.92
CA TYR A 112 -21.32 4.24 1.08
C TYR A 112 -20.89 4.64 -0.32
N GLY A 113 -21.50 5.69 -0.89
CA GLY A 113 -21.38 6.05 -2.32
C GLY A 113 -19.95 5.97 -2.87
N PRO A 114 -19.01 6.81 -2.39
CA PRO A 114 -17.64 6.80 -2.90
C PRO A 114 -16.91 5.46 -2.75
N GLN A 115 -17.26 4.66 -1.74
CA GLN A 115 -16.68 3.34 -1.53
C GLN A 115 -17.25 2.31 -2.51
N LEU A 116 -18.55 2.38 -2.80
CA LEU A 116 -19.20 1.56 -3.82
C LEU A 116 -18.68 1.90 -5.21
N ASP A 117 -18.53 3.20 -5.52
CA ASP A 117 -18.03 3.65 -6.82
C ASP A 117 -16.60 3.17 -7.08
N SER A 118 -15.77 3.08 -6.03
CA SER A 118 -14.42 2.53 -6.11
C SER A 118 -14.42 1.01 -6.35
N LEU A 119 -15.26 0.27 -5.62
CA LEU A 119 -15.41 -1.17 -5.80
C LEU A 119 -15.93 -1.51 -7.20
N ASP A 120 -16.94 -0.79 -7.68
CA ASP A 120 -17.52 -0.95 -9.02
C ASP A 120 -16.50 -0.61 -10.12
N ARG A 121 -15.64 0.38 -9.89
CA ARG A 121 -14.55 0.75 -10.81
C ARG A 121 -13.41 -0.28 -10.85
N GLY A 122 -13.32 -1.15 -9.84
CA GLY A 122 -12.25 -2.13 -9.71
C GLY A 122 -10.91 -1.48 -9.39
N ASP A 123 -10.84 -0.71 -8.31
CA ASP A 123 -9.55 -0.18 -7.84
C ASP A 123 -8.63 -1.31 -7.39
N GLU A 124 -7.33 -1.19 -7.71
CA GLU A 124 -6.36 -2.26 -7.52
C GLU A 124 -5.92 -2.43 -6.06
N VAL A 125 -5.96 -1.34 -5.27
CA VAL A 125 -5.61 -1.36 -3.85
C VAL A 125 -6.80 -0.93 -3.01
N ILE A 126 -7.21 -1.79 -2.07
CA ILE A 126 -8.23 -1.48 -1.08
C ILE A 126 -7.62 -1.47 0.31
N ILE A 127 -7.78 -0.35 1.02
CA ILE A 127 -7.37 -0.18 2.42
C ILE A 127 -8.63 -0.13 3.27
N ALA A 128 -8.88 -1.13 4.11
CA ALA A 128 -10.17 -1.28 4.75
C ALA A 128 -10.11 -1.46 6.27
N THR A 129 -11.15 -0.99 6.96
CA THR A 129 -11.46 -1.51 8.30
C THR A 129 -12.35 -2.74 8.19
N PRO A 130 -12.12 -3.81 8.99
CA PRO A 130 -12.84 -5.07 8.83
C PRO A 130 -14.36 -4.93 8.86
N GLY A 131 -14.90 -4.11 9.76
CA GLY A 131 -16.35 -3.97 9.93
C GLY A 131 -17.08 -3.47 8.67
N ARG A 132 -16.55 -2.45 7.99
CA ARG A 132 -17.18 -1.93 6.76
C ARG A 132 -16.98 -2.88 5.58
N LEU A 133 -15.81 -3.50 5.47
CA LEU A 133 -15.54 -4.46 4.41
C LEU A 133 -16.52 -5.64 4.47
N ILE A 134 -16.69 -6.23 5.66
CA ILE A 134 -17.62 -7.34 5.88
C ILE A 134 -19.06 -6.93 5.58
N ASP A 135 -19.49 -5.73 5.98
CA ASP A 135 -20.83 -5.23 5.67
C ASP A 135 -21.07 -5.10 4.16
N LEU A 136 -20.08 -4.61 3.40
CA LEU A 136 -20.16 -4.53 1.93
C LEU A 136 -20.18 -5.91 1.28
N MET A 137 -19.35 -6.85 1.74
CA MET A 137 -19.34 -8.23 1.25
C MET A 137 -20.69 -8.93 1.49
N ASN A 138 -21.26 -8.77 2.68
CA ASN A 138 -22.58 -9.35 3.02
C ASN A 138 -23.73 -8.77 2.17
N ARG A 139 -23.53 -7.58 1.60
CA ARG A 139 -24.47 -6.94 0.65
C ARG A 139 -24.22 -7.34 -0.80
N GLY A 140 -23.21 -8.16 -1.08
CA GLY A 140 -22.80 -8.54 -2.43
C GLY A 140 -22.18 -7.38 -3.21
N LYS A 141 -21.49 -6.46 -2.51
CA LYS A 141 -20.88 -5.26 -3.09
C LYS A 141 -19.36 -5.28 -3.10
N ALA A 142 -18.73 -6.18 -2.34
CA ALA A 142 -17.29 -6.39 -2.27
C ALA A 142 -17.00 -7.90 -2.32
#